data_AF-A0A3D1TE35-F1
#
_entry.id   AF-A0A3D1TE35-F1
#
_cell.length_a   1.000
_cell.length_b   1.000
_cell.length_c   1.000
_cell.angle_alpha   90.00
_cell.angle_beta   90.00
_cell.angle_gamma   90.00
#
_symmetry.space_group_name_H-M   'P 1'
#
loop_
_entity.id
_entity.type
_entity.pdbx_description
1 polymer ?
#
loop_
_entity_poly.entity_id
_entity_poly.type
_entity_poly.pdbx_seq_one_letter_code
_entity_poly.pdbx_strand_id
1 'polypeptide(L)'
;TDPGGGALLDGNIIWDLNGYPFTLNYDAAESYLQVRRTIIEGLLFPGDGNSQADPMFARPDGSGDLREAFQLLPGSPAIGTGPNGLDMGALVPAGPTISGEPPVMTSRTSATLKVGGPGIVAFQYAVNRGPYGEEIPIEDLLEGGRIELTDLTTGSYVVSVRGKDFSGVYHEQAVMSRDWFVDTEAYDLDRDGLPTEWELKYGLDPDDPTDAMVDTDGDGYTNRAEFLAGTHPLDPESRLEIAWFRPGSDGMVELAFYAVTGRPYAVQFRGFAPGSVWQDQLVLEPVAETGLQELSLTPPAGFSGGYFRVVLSMREE
;
A
#
# COMPACT_ATOMS: atom_id res chain seq x y z
N THR A 1 34.82 15.38 -7.70
CA THR A 1 33.88 15.85 -8.73
C THR A 1 33.95 17.35 -8.74
N ASP A 2 34.17 17.97 -9.90
CA ASP A 2 34.14 19.42 -10.01
C ASP A 2 32.68 19.88 -9.83
N PRO A 3 32.39 20.79 -8.87
CA PRO A 3 31.05 21.36 -8.72
C PRO A 3 30.58 21.95 -10.05
N GLY A 4 29.39 21.56 -10.50
CA GLY A 4 28.83 22.02 -11.77
C GLY A 4 29.20 21.18 -13.00
N GLY A 5 29.80 19.99 -12.84
CA GLY A 5 30.10 19.07 -13.96
C GLY A 5 28.89 18.43 -14.64
N GLY A 6 27.66 18.71 -14.20
CA GLY A 6 26.46 18.12 -14.78
C GLY A 6 25.15 18.39 -14.04
N ALA A 7 24.09 17.71 -14.48
CA ALA A 7 22.76 17.75 -13.87
C ALA A 7 22.09 16.37 -13.87
N LEU A 8 21.24 16.15 -12.87
CA LEU A 8 20.47 14.94 -12.68
C LEU A 8 19.02 15.34 -12.47
N LEU A 9 18.14 14.81 -13.32
CA LEU A 9 16.73 15.12 -13.35
C LEU A 9 15.95 13.81 -13.23
N ASP A 10 15.12 13.71 -12.21
CA ASP A 10 14.27 12.55 -11.97
C ASP A 10 12.93 12.97 -11.39
N GLY A 11 11.81 12.52 -11.98
CA GLY A 11 10.48 12.92 -11.52
C GLY A 11 10.12 14.38 -11.80
N ASN A 12 10.74 15.01 -12.79
CA ASN A 12 10.50 16.43 -13.09
C ASN A 12 9.37 16.61 -14.11
N ILE A 13 8.83 17.82 -14.17
CA ILE A 13 8.00 18.29 -15.28
C ILE A 13 8.64 19.57 -15.83
N ILE A 14 9.08 19.51 -17.09
CA ILE A 14 9.73 20.59 -17.81
C ILE A 14 8.89 20.86 -19.05
N TRP A 15 8.00 21.84 -18.94
CA TRP A 15 6.92 22.05 -19.90
C TRP A 15 6.82 23.53 -20.28
N ASP A 16 6.83 23.84 -21.58
CA ASP A 16 6.53 25.17 -22.10
C ASP A 16 5.06 25.25 -22.47
N LEU A 17 4.36 26.12 -21.77
CA LEU A 17 2.93 26.37 -21.93
C LEU A 17 2.57 26.93 -23.32
N ASN A 18 3.55 27.46 -24.05
CA ASN A 18 3.39 27.95 -25.42
C ASN A 18 3.69 26.85 -26.47
N GLY A 19 4.09 25.65 -26.06
CA GLY A 19 4.35 24.51 -26.93
C GLY A 19 5.63 24.63 -27.75
N TYR A 20 6.61 25.43 -27.29
CA TYR A 20 7.94 25.44 -27.91
C TYR A 20 8.80 24.33 -27.29
N PRO A 21 9.17 23.29 -28.05
CA PRO A 21 9.96 22.20 -27.50
C PRO A 21 11.34 22.71 -27.07
N PHE A 22 11.82 22.19 -25.93
CA PHE A 22 13.15 22.53 -25.45
C PHE A 22 14.23 21.97 -26.39
N THR A 23 15.24 22.78 -26.67
CA THR A 23 16.43 22.35 -27.42
C THR A 23 17.48 21.85 -26.44
N LEU A 24 17.93 20.61 -26.61
CA LEU A 24 19.03 20.06 -25.83
C LEU A 24 20.37 20.60 -26.36
N ASN A 25 21.07 21.39 -25.54
CA ASN A 25 22.45 21.81 -25.78
C ASN A 25 23.36 21.11 -24.77
N TYR A 26 23.75 19.88 -25.09
CA TYR A 26 24.48 18.98 -24.21
C TYR A 26 25.68 18.37 -24.94
N ASP A 27 26.84 18.42 -24.30
CA ASP A 27 28.06 17.73 -24.75
C ASP A 27 28.46 16.70 -23.69
N ALA A 28 28.37 15.42 -24.05
CA ALA A 28 28.71 14.29 -23.18
C ALA A 28 30.20 14.16 -22.89
N ALA A 29 31.06 14.83 -23.65
CA ALA A 29 32.50 14.88 -23.37
C ALA A 29 32.85 15.90 -22.27
N GLU A 30 32.04 16.95 -22.13
CA GLU A 30 32.30 18.08 -21.24
C GLU A 30 31.40 18.09 -19.99
N SER A 31 30.25 17.43 -20.05
CA SER A 31 29.25 17.45 -18.98
C SER A 31 28.50 16.13 -18.86
N TYR A 32 27.95 15.90 -17.68
CA TYR A 32 27.08 14.77 -17.41
C TYR A 32 25.61 15.21 -17.30
N LEU A 33 24.71 14.53 -18.00
CA LEU A 33 23.28 14.76 -17.92
C LEU A 33 22.55 13.42 -17.88
N GLN A 34 21.78 13.18 -16.83
CA GLN A 34 20.87 12.04 -16.75
C GLN A 34 19.45 12.53 -16.46
N VAL A 35 18.52 12.19 -17.35
CA VAL A 35 17.10 12.57 -17.25
C VAL A 35 16.27 11.28 -17.20
N ARG A 36 15.61 11.03 -16.08
CA ARG A 36 14.77 9.84 -15.88
C ARG A 36 13.38 10.25 -15.46
N ARG A 37 12.38 9.42 -15.80
CA ARG A 37 10.99 9.56 -15.31
C ARG A 37 10.53 11.02 -15.28
N THR A 38 10.77 11.74 -16.37
CA THR A 38 10.54 13.19 -16.44
C THR A 38 9.62 13.46 -17.62
N ILE A 39 8.61 14.30 -17.41
CA ILE A 39 7.83 14.87 -18.50
C ILE A 39 8.61 16.05 -19.04
N ILE A 40 9.04 15.98 -20.30
CA ILE A 40 9.80 17.05 -20.95
C ILE A 40 9.47 17.15 -22.44
N GLU A 41 9.15 18.36 -22.90
CA GLU A 41 8.94 18.63 -24.32
C GLU A 41 10.27 18.70 -25.07
N GLY A 42 10.38 18.00 -26.21
CA GLY A 42 11.58 17.99 -27.04
C GLY A 42 12.11 16.59 -27.32
N LEU A 43 12.72 16.41 -28.48
CA LEU A 43 12.72 15.10 -29.14
C LEU A 43 13.62 14.03 -28.50
N LEU A 44 14.72 14.34 -27.80
CA LEU A 44 15.69 13.32 -27.36
C LEU A 44 16.56 13.77 -26.17
N PHE A 45 16.03 13.74 -24.94
CA PHE A 45 16.85 13.87 -23.72
C PHE A 45 17.46 12.51 -23.32
N PRO A 46 18.73 12.47 -22.86
CA PRO A 46 19.38 11.21 -22.48
C PRO A 46 18.76 10.62 -21.20
N GLY A 47 18.53 9.30 -21.19
CA GLY A 47 18.02 8.53 -20.05
C GLY A 47 16.75 7.74 -20.36
N ASP A 48 16.04 7.28 -19.34
CA ASP A 48 14.96 6.28 -19.41
C ASP A 48 13.67 6.75 -18.74
N GLY A 49 12.52 6.30 -19.25
CA GLY A 49 11.20 6.59 -18.66
C GLY A 49 10.70 8.03 -18.84
N ASN A 50 11.34 8.82 -19.71
CA ASN A 50 10.87 10.17 -20.03
C ASN A 50 9.61 10.14 -20.92
N SER A 51 8.78 11.17 -20.78
CA SER A 51 7.52 11.31 -21.52
C SER A 51 7.37 12.70 -22.10
N GLN A 52 6.67 12.81 -23.23
CA GLN A 52 6.27 14.08 -23.85
C GLN A 52 4.76 14.31 -23.72
N ALA A 53 4.05 13.47 -22.96
CA ALA A 53 2.63 13.62 -22.75
C ALA A 53 2.33 14.89 -21.95
N ASP A 54 1.22 15.56 -22.26
CA ASP A 54 0.74 16.72 -21.52
C ASP A 54 0.66 16.38 -20.02
N PRO A 55 1.33 17.12 -19.12
CA PRO A 55 1.28 16.89 -17.68
C PRO A 55 -0.10 17.15 -17.08
N MET A 56 -1.04 17.75 -17.83
CA MET A 56 -2.42 18.02 -17.42
C MET A 56 -2.49 18.85 -16.13
N PHE A 57 -1.86 20.03 -16.14
CA PHE A 57 -1.98 20.99 -15.03
C PHE A 57 -3.38 21.61 -14.94
N ALA A 58 -3.80 21.96 -13.72
CA ALA A 58 -5.13 22.51 -13.46
C ALA A 58 -5.35 23.92 -14.08
N ARG A 59 -4.35 24.80 -13.95
CA ARG A 59 -4.32 26.12 -14.60
C ARG A 59 -2.93 26.39 -15.18
N PRO A 60 -2.65 25.87 -16.39
CA PRO A 60 -1.35 26.02 -17.02
C PRO A 60 -0.96 27.48 -17.26
N ASP A 61 -1.91 28.42 -17.32
CA ASP A 61 -1.61 29.86 -17.54
C ASP A 61 -0.88 30.56 -16.37
N GLY A 62 -0.62 29.85 -15.27
CA GLY A 62 0.08 30.37 -14.10
C GLY A 62 -0.68 31.46 -13.36
N SER A 63 -1.97 31.64 -13.66
CA SER A 63 -2.82 32.63 -13.00
C SER A 63 -3.23 32.16 -11.60
N GLY A 64 -3.28 33.11 -10.66
CA GLY A 64 -3.66 32.85 -9.28
C GLY A 64 -2.53 32.21 -8.45
N ASP A 65 -2.91 31.35 -7.50
CA ASP A 65 -1.93 30.63 -6.67
C ASP A 65 -1.20 29.57 -7.50
N LEU A 66 0.13 29.60 -7.48
CA LEU A 66 0.95 28.70 -8.29
C LEU A 66 0.84 27.23 -7.85
N ARG A 67 0.60 26.95 -6.55
CA ARG A 67 0.39 25.58 -6.09
C ARG A 67 -0.92 25.03 -6.61
N GLU A 68 -1.97 25.85 -6.65
CA GLU A 68 -3.23 25.45 -7.30
C GLU A 68 -3.07 25.31 -8.81
N ALA A 69 -2.32 26.21 -9.44
CA ALA A 69 -2.13 26.23 -10.89
C ALA A 69 -1.41 24.97 -11.41
N PHE A 70 -0.41 24.49 -10.68
CA PHE A 70 0.40 23.32 -11.03
C PHE A 70 -0.10 22.00 -10.39
N GLN A 71 -1.33 21.96 -9.85
CA GLN A 71 -1.95 20.69 -9.49
C GLN A 71 -2.16 19.82 -10.73
N LEU A 72 -1.89 18.52 -10.59
CA LEU A 72 -2.14 17.53 -11.62
C LEU A 72 -3.64 17.22 -11.66
N LEU A 73 -4.24 17.26 -12.84
CA LEU A 73 -5.61 16.84 -13.05
C LEU A 73 -5.72 15.29 -13.05
N PRO A 74 -6.88 14.73 -12.68
CA PRO A 74 -7.11 13.29 -12.77
C PRO A 74 -6.79 12.74 -14.17
N GLY A 75 -6.03 11.65 -14.21
CA GLY A 75 -5.57 11.03 -15.47
C GLY A 75 -4.26 11.62 -16.01
N SER A 76 -3.66 12.59 -15.31
CA SER A 76 -2.33 13.09 -15.64
C SER A 76 -1.30 11.95 -15.72
N PRO A 77 -0.45 11.93 -16.76
CA PRO A 77 0.64 10.96 -16.90
C PRO A 77 1.76 11.17 -15.87
N ALA A 78 1.70 12.21 -15.03
CA ALA A 78 2.63 12.45 -13.94
C ALA A 78 2.21 11.79 -12.62
N ILE A 79 0.97 11.28 -12.50
CA ILE A 79 0.46 10.73 -11.23
C ILE A 79 1.04 9.32 -11.01
N GLY A 80 1.73 9.12 -9.89
CA GLY A 80 2.28 7.82 -9.47
C GLY A 80 3.43 7.25 -10.32
N THR A 81 3.93 8.02 -11.29
CA THR A 81 4.93 7.58 -12.29
C THR A 81 6.34 8.11 -12.04
N GLY A 82 6.49 8.97 -11.02
CA GLY A 82 7.76 9.52 -10.57
C GLY A 82 8.60 8.54 -9.74
N PRO A 83 9.73 9.02 -9.21
CA PRO A 83 10.63 8.23 -8.36
C PRO A 83 9.88 7.60 -7.20
N ASN A 84 10.13 6.31 -6.99
CA ASN A 84 9.53 5.53 -5.90
C ASN A 84 7.99 5.49 -5.92
N GLY A 85 7.36 5.69 -7.08
CA GLY A 85 5.90 5.67 -7.24
C GLY A 85 5.19 6.96 -6.81
N LEU A 86 5.95 8.04 -6.57
CA LEU A 86 5.40 9.37 -6.33
C LEU A 86 4.86 10.00 -7.62
N ASP A 87 4.13 11.09 -7.48
CA ASP A 87 3.85 11.97 -8.60
C ASP A 87 5.15 12.61 -9.12
N MET A 88 5.12 13.13 -10.35
CA MET A 88 6.17 14.00 -10.87
C MET A 88 5.85 15.48 -10.59
N GLY A 89 6.88 16.31 -10.49
CA GLY A 89 6.74 17.76 -10.49
C GLY A 89 6.84 18.44 -9.11
N ALA A 90 6.46 19.72 -9.08
CA ALA A 90 6.84 20.64 -8.00
C ALA A 90 6.07 20.47 -6.68
N LEU A 91 4.98 19.73 -6.67
CA LEU A 91 4.11 19.55 -5.49
C LEU A 91 4.44 18.30 -4.67
N VAL A 92 5.39 17.49 -5.14
CA VAL A 92 5.86 16.31 -4.40
C VAL A 92 6.55 16.78 -3.11
N PRO A 93 6.08 16.35 -1.93
CA PRO A 93 6.71 16.72 -0.66
C PRO A 93 8.17 16.26 -0.60
N ALA A 94 9.03 17.08 0.02
CA ALA A 94 10.39 16.67 0.31
C ALA A 94 10.42 15.66 1.48
N GLY A 95 11.38 14.74 1.44
CA GLY A 95 11.62 13.76 2.49
C GLY A 95 11.62 12.31 1.99
N PRO A 96 11.78 11.36 2.94
CA PRO A 96 11.86 9.94 2.62
C PRO A 96 10.53 9.37 2.18
N THR A 97 10.62 8.34 1.36
CA THR A 97 9.51 7.52 0.87
C THR A 97 9.98 6.08 0.81
N ILE A 98 9.03 5.16 0.90
CA ILE A 98 9.26 3.73 0.89
C ILE A 98 8.33 3.09 -0.14
N SER A 99 8.84 2.10 -0.86
CA SER A 99 8.06 1.30 -1.79
C SER A 99 8.65 -0.11 -1.94
N GLY A 100 7.98 -0.96 -2.71
CA GLY A 100 8.45 -2.32 -2.98
C GLY A 100 8.11 -3.32 -1.88
N GLU A 101 7.15 -2.98 -1.02
CA GLU A 101 6.62 -3.88 -0.01
C GLU A 101 6.14 -5.19 -0.65
N PRO A 102 6.38 -6.35 -0.03
CA PRO A 102 5.74 -7.60 -0.43
C PRO A 102 4.21 -7.48 -0.40
N PRO A 103 3.46 -8.37 -1.08
CA PRO A 103 2.01 -8.46 -0.90
C PRO A 103 1.63 -8.54 0.58
N VAL A 104 0.42 -8.09 0.94
CA VAL A 104 -0.09 -8.05 2.33
C VAL A 104 0.11 -9.37 3.08
N MET A 105 0.05 -10.50 2.37
CA MET A 105 0.40 -11.83 2.84
C MET A 105 1.45 -12.44 1.90
N THR A 106 2.52 -13.04 2.44
CA THR A 106 3.54 -13.71 1.64
C THR A 106 4.20 -14.86 2.40
N SER A 107 4.64 -15.90 1.68
CA SER A 107 5.50 -16.95 2.25
C SER A 107 7.00 -16.65 2.12
N ARG A 108 7.35 -15.49 1.53
CA ARG A 108 8.74 -15.10 1.32
C ARG A 108 9.41 -14.74 2.64
N THR A 109 10.48 -15.45 2.98
CA THR A 109 11.36 -15.18 4.13
C THR A 109 12.34 -14.03 3.89
N SER A 110 12.14 -13.26 2.82
CA SER A 110 12.96 -12.10 2.47
C SER A 110 12.13 -11.03 1.78
N ALA A 111 12.52 -9.77 1.97
CA ALA A 111 11.89 -8.61 1.36
C ALA A 111 12.95 -7.57 0.99
N THR A 112 12.82 -6.97 -0.20
CA THR A 112 13.67 -5.87 -0.65
C THR A 112 12.80 -4.63 -0.82
N LEU A 113 12.95 -3.65 0.06
CA LEU A 113 12.22 -2.38 -0.02
C LEU A 113 13.13 -1.31 -0.63
N LYS A 114 12.54 -0.40 -1.40
CA LYS A 114 13.22 0.74 -1.98
C LYS A 114 12.96 1.98 -1.14
N VAL A 115 14.04 2.69 -0.81
CA VAL A 115 14.00 3.97 -0.12
C VAL A 115 14.38 5.05 -1.10
N GLY A 116 13.53 6.04 -1.26
CA GLY A 116 13.78 7.17 -2.15
C GLY A 116 13.02 8.39 -1.67
N GLY A 117 12.93 9.43 -2.48
CA GLY A 117 12.19 10.64 -2.16
C GLY A 117 13.03 11.91 -2.31
N PRO A 118 12.40 13.08 -2.50
CA PRO A 118 13.14 14.29 -2.85
C PRO A 118 14.00 14.78 -1.69
N GLY A 119 15.29 15.02 -1.98
CA GLY A 119 16.19 15.74 -1.09
C GLY A 119 16.95 14.91 -0.06
N ILE A 120 16.76 13.59 -0.02
CA ILE A 120 17.48 12.70 0.90
C ILE A 120 18.70 12.05 0.24
N VAL A 121 19.75 11.88 1.04
CA VAL A 121 21.06 11.35 0.62
C VAL A 121 21.52 10.16 1.44
N ALA A 122 20.90 9.94 2.59
CA ALA A 122 21.12 8.78 3.45
C ALA A 122 19.85 8.50 4.24
N PHE A 123 19.73 7.32 4.81
CA PHE A 123 18.59 6.96 5.64
C PHE A 123 18.97 5.99 6.75
N GLN A 124 18.09 5.90 7.74
CA GLN A 124 18.10 4.82 8.72
C GLN A 124 16.73 4.19 8.73
N TYR A 125 16.67 2.88 8.99
CA TYR A 125 15.40 2.18 9.11
C TYR A 125 15.31 1.42 10.42
N ALA A 126 14.07 1.16 10.83
CA ALA A 126 13.74 0.26 11.91
C ALA A 126 12.65 -0.70 11.44
N VAL A 127 12.70 -1.94 11.93
CA VAL A 127 11.70 -2.97 11.67
C VAL A 127 10.82 -3.11 12.91
N ASN A 128 9.52 -3.26 12.73
CA ASN A 128 8.54 -3.52 13.79
C ASN A 128 8.59 -2.49 14.93
N ARG A 129 8.73 -1.22 14.55
CA ARG A 129 8.81 -0.07 15.49
C ARG A 129 9.94 -0.21 16.52
N GLY A 130 10.99 -0.98 16.20
CA GLY A 130 12.21 -1.12 16.98
C GLY A 130 13.15 0.08 16.88
N PRO A 131 14.40 -0.05 17.36
CA PRO A 131 15.40 1.00 17.22
C PRO A 131 15.86 1.15 15.77
N TYR A 132 16.18 2.38 15.37
CA TYR A 132 16.84 2.65 14.09
C TYR A 132 18.25 2.08 14.07
N GLY A 133 18.60 1.41 12.96
CA GLY A 133 19.93 0.91 12.71
C GLY A 133 20.94 2.00 12.30
N GLU A 134 22.08 1.57 11.77
CA GLU A 134 23.13 2.46 11.26
C GLU A 134 22.68 3.27 10.04
N GLU A 135 23.33 4.41 9.82
CA GLU A 135 23.11 5.26 8.64
C GLU A 135 23.57 4.54 7.37
N ILE A 136 22.68 4.49 6.38
CA ILE A 136 22.94 3.89 5.06
C ILE A 136 22.98 5.03 4.04
N PRO A 137 24.12 5.29 3.39
CA PRO A 137 24.21 6.28 2.32
C PRO A 137 23.48 5.78 1.06
N ILE A 138 22.86 6.71 0.33
CA ILE A 138 22.30 6.44 -1.00
C ILE A 138 23.39 6.76 -2.01
N GLU A 139 24.07 5.72 -2.49
CA GLU A 139 25.19 5.84 -3.44
C GLU A 139 24.74 6.36 -4.81
N ASP A 140 23.57 5.92 -5.27
CA ASP A 140 22.95 6.37 -6.51
C ASP A 140 21.58 7.00 -6.18
N LEU A 141 21.53 8.33 -6.23
CA LEU A 141 20.33 9.10 -5.89
C LEU A 141 19.16 8.88 -6.87
N LEU A 142 19.41 8.38 -8.09
CA LEU A 142 18.36 8.03 -9.05
C LEU A 142 17.74 6.66 -8.76
N GLU A 143 18.58 5.73 -8.32
CA GLU A 143 18.15 4.38 -7.95
C GLU A 143 17.61 4.31 -6.52
N GLY A 144 17.99 5.25 -5.66
CA GLY A 144 17.60 5.26 -4.26
C GLY A 144 18.33 4.18 -3.44
N GLY A 145 18.03 4.17 -2.15
CA GLY A 145 18.50 3.17 -1.22
C GLY A 145 17.70 1.87 -1.29
N ARG A 146 18.27 0.80 -0.74
CA ARG A 146 17.60 -0.49 -0.58
C ARG A 146 17.68 -0.96 0.87
N ILE A 147 16.59 -1.54 1.34
CA ILE A 147 16.53 -2.28 2.59
C ILE A 147 16.36 -3.74 2.21
N GLU A 148 17.36 -4.55 2.51
CA GLU A 148 17.33 -6.00 2.31
C GLU A 148 17.03 -6.66 3.65
N LEU A 149 15.86 -7.28 3.76
CA LEU A 149 15.48 -8.09 4.91
C LEU A 149 15.60 -9.56 4.54
N THR A 150 16.29 -10.33 5.38
CA THR A 150 16.45 -11.78 5.23
C THR A 150 15.99 -12.49 6.50
N ASP A 151 15.85 -13.82 6.42
CA ASP A 151 15.53 -14.68 7.56
C ASP A 151 14.25 -14.25 8.30
N LEU A 152 13.28 -13.71 7.54
CA LEU A 152 11.97 -13.35 8.07
C LEU A 152 11.25 -14.64 8.47
N THR A 153 10.74 -14.66 9.70
CA THR A 153 9.93 -15.75 10.25
C THR A 153 8.45 -15.42 10.15
N THR A 154 7.57 -16.37 10.42
CA THR A 154 6.13 -16.09 10.49
C THR A 154 5.85 -14.91 11.43
N GLY A 155 5.09 -13.92 10.94
CA GLY A 155 4.76 -12.73 11.72
C GLY A 155 4.50 -11.48 10.87
N SER A 156 4.00 -10.43 11.53
CA SER A 156 3.78 -9.12 10.91
C SER A 156 5.06 -8.30 10.84
N TYR A 157 5.21 -7.57 9.74
CA TYR A 157 6.34 -6.71 9.45
C TYR A 157 5.90 -5.32 8.98
N VAL A 158 6.56 -4.31 9.56
CA VAL A 158 6.48 -2.91 9.15
C VAL A 158 7.87 -2.28 9.21
N VAL A 159 8.18 -1.43 8.25
CA VAL A 159 9.47 -0.73 8.18
C VAL A 159 9.23 0.76 8.31
N SER A 160 9.90 1.40 9.27
CA SER A 160 9.94 2.86 9.38
C SER A 160 11.27 3.40 8.89
N VAL A 161 11.27 4.48 8.12
CA VAL A 161 12.45 5.12 7.56
C VAL A 161 12.52 6.58 7.97
N ARG A 162 13.69 7.01 8.45
CA ARG A 162 14.07 8.42 8.55
C ARG A 162 15.12 8.74 7.50
N GLY A 163 14.89 9.79 6.72
CA GLY A 163 15.82 10.27 5.71
C GLY A 163 16.68 11.40 6.24
N LYS A 164 17.90 11.53 5.71
CA LYS A 164 18.85 12.61 5.98
C LYS A 164 19.05 13.42 4.70
N ASP A 165 18.97 14.73 4.80
CA ASP A 165 19.11 15.63 3.66
C ASP A 165 20.56 16.04 3.37
N PHE A 166 20.76 16.83 2.31
CA PHE A 166 22.07 17.37 1.93
C PHE A 166 22.70 18.30 2.97
N SER A 167 21.92 18.84 3.92
CA SER A 167 22.43 19.62 5.04
C SER A 167 22.97 18.72 6.18
N GLY A 168 22.77 17.41 6.05
CA GLY A 168 23.17 16.41 7.04
C GLY A 168 22.16 16.27 8.18
N VAL A 169 20.94 16.79 8.01
CA VAL A 169 19.89 16.77 9.03
C VAL A 169 18.86 15.69 8.69
N TYR A 170 18.43 14.94 9.71
CA TYR A 170 17.34 14.00 9.56
C TYR A 170 16.00 14.71 9.53
N HIS A 171 15.12 14.29 8.63
CA HIS A 171 13.73 14.73 8.61
C HIS A 171 13.04 14.35 9.93
N GLU A 172 12.25 15.29 10.48
CA GLU A 172 11.59 15.11 11.80
C GLU A 172 10.57 13.97 11.80
N GLN A 173 9.92 13.74 10.66
CA GLN A 173 8.93 12.70 10.48
C GLN A 173 9.53 11.52 9.72
N ALA A 174 9.41 10.34 10.32
CA ALA A 174 9.66 9.08 9.64
C ALA A 174 8.46 8.69 8.78
N VAL A 175 8.72 8.01 7.67
CA VAL A 175 7.68 7.36 6.87
C VAL A 175 7.62 5.87 7.21
N MET A 176 6.45 5.27 7.09
CA MET A 176 6.25 3.85 7.34
C MET A 176 5.86 3.15 6.03
N SER A 177 6.31 1.91 5.87
CA SER A 177 5.79 1.02 4.83
C SER A 177 4.35 0.63 5.15
N ARG A 178 3.65 0.05 4.17
CA ARG A 178 2.49 -0.77 4.49
C ARG A 178 2.92 -1.97 5.35
N ASP A 179 2.02 -2.44 6.21
CA ASP A 179 2.18 -3.70 6.94
C ASP A 179 2.05 -4.91 6.00
N TRP A 180 2.89 -5.93 6.19
CA TRP A 180 2.70 -7.25 5.57
C TRP A 180 2.91 -8.37 6.58
N PHE A 181 2.34 -9.53 6.30
CA PHE A 181 2.50 -10.73 7.11
C PHE A 181 3.28 -11.78 6.34
N VAL A 182 4.32 -12.32 6.97
CA VAL A 182 5.05 -13.50 6.47
C VAL A 182 4.42 -14.73 7.08
N ASP A 183 4.09 -15.73 6.27
CA ASP A 183 3.66 -17.06 6.69
C ASP A 183 4.59 -18.12 6.11
N THR A 184 5.56 -18.57 6.90
CA THR A 184 6.60 -19.51 6.42
C THR A 184 6.13 -20.96 6.37
N GLU A 185 4.98 -21.27 6.95
CA GLU A 185 4.42 -22.63 6.97
C GLU A 185 3.58 -22.92 5.70
N ALA A 186 3.30 -21.90 4.89
CA ALA A 186 2.53 -22.03 3.66
C ALA A 186 3.41 -22.38 2.45
N TYR A 187 3.77 -23.66 2.29
CA TYR A 187 4.03 -24.18 0.95
C TYR A 187 2.68 -24.20 0.21
N ASP A 188 2.59 -23.53 -0.93
CA ASP A 188 1.40 -23.41 -1.79
C ASP A 188 1.86 -23.86 -3.19
N LEU A 189 1.46 -25.08 -3.57
CA LEU A 189 2.03 -25.85 -4.68
C LEU A 189 1.52 -25.35 -6.03
N ASP A 190 0.24 -25.04 -6.14
CA ASP A 190 -0.42 -24.58 -7.37
C ASP A 190 -0.65 -23.06 -7.44
N ARG A 191 -0.38 -22.34 -6.35
CA ARG A 191 -0.36 -20.87 -6.21
C ARG A 191 -1.71 -20.21 -6.28
N ASP A 192 -2.74 -20.85 -5.75
CA ASP A 192 -4.09 -20.29 -5.68
C ASP A 192 -4.37 -19.47 -4.39
N GLY A 193 -3.42 -19.48 -3.46
CA GLY A 193 -3.49 -18.80 -2.18
C GLY A 193 -4.03 -19.65 -1.03
N LEU A 194 -4.17 -20.97 -1.23
CA LEU A 194 -4.32 -21.97 -0.19
C LEU A 194 -2.96 -22.65 0.11
N PRO A 195 -2.61 -22.87 1.38
CA PRO A 195 -1.43 -23.68 1.69
C PRO A 195 -1.66 -25.16 1.36
N THR A 196 -0.71 -25.82 0.71
CA THR A 196 -0.70 -27.27 0.43
C THR A 196 -0.98 -28.12 1.66
N GLU A 197 -0.43 -27.78 2.82
CA GLU A 197 -0.76 -28.52 4.04
C GLU A 197 -2.22 -28.34 4.49
N TRP A 198 -2.80 -27.16 4.27
CA TRP A 198 -4.21 -26.87 4.55
C TRP A 198 -5.11 -27.61 3.58
N GLU A 199 -4.77 -27.61 2.29
CA GLU A 199 -5.47 -28.36 1.25
C GLU A 199 -5.46 -29.86 1.55
N LEU A 200 -4.27 -30.42 1.81
CA LEU A 200 -4.13 -31.84 2.21
C LEU A 200 -4.90 -32.16 3.49
N LYS A 201 -4.94 -31.24 4.46
CA LYS A 201 -5.69 -31.41 5.71
C LYS A 201 -7.20 -31.50 5.47
N TYR A 202 -7.73 -30.70 4.54
CA TYR A 202 -9.15 -30.66 4.21
C TYR A 202 -9.52 -31.44 2.95
N GLY A 203 -8.58 -32.21 2.38
CA GLY A 203 -8.84 -33.07 1.23
C GLY A 203 -9.14 -32.33 -0.07
N LEU A 204 -8.69 -31.09 -0.19
CA LEU A 204 -8.62 -30.33 -1.44
C LEU A 204 -7.42 -30.82 -2.28
N ASP A 205 -7.32 -30.39 -3.53
CA ASP A 205 -6.30 -30.86 -4.48
C ASP A 205 -5.17 -29.83 -4.63
N PRO A 206 -3.99 -30.04 -4.00
CA PRO A 206 -2.89 -29.07 -4.03
C PRO A 206 -2.25 -28.85 -5.41
N ASP A 207 -2.68 -29.59 -6.42
CA ASP A 207 -2.25 -29.42 -7.81
C ASP A 207 -3.33 -28.74 -8.68
N ASP A 208 -4.54 -28.44 -8.15
CA ASP A 208 -5.66 -27.80 -8.87
C ASP A 208 -5.99 -26.40 -8.34
N PRO A 209 -5.43 -25.34 -8.95
CA PRO A 209 -5.57 -23.97 -8.44
C PRO A 209 -6.99 -23.39 -8.62
N THR A 210 -7.92 -24.16 -9.20
CA THR A 210 -9.30 -23.73 -9.37
C THR A 210 -10.15 -24.03 -8.15
N ASP A 211 -9.72 -24.94 -7.28
CA ASP A 211 -10.49 -25.36 -6.12
C ASP A 211 -10.55 -24.28 -5.03
N ALA A 212 -9.56 -23.37 -4.93
CA ALA A 212 -9.65 -22.17 -4.09
C ALA A 212 -10.93 -21.34 -4.30
N MET A 213 -11.47 -21.36 -5.52
CA MET A 213 -12.67 -20.59 -5.90
C MET A 213 -13.96 -21.42 -5.82
N VAL A 214 -13.86 -22.70 -5.44
CA VAL A 214 -15.01 -23.58 -5.25
C VAL A 214 -15.56 -23.39 -3.84
N ASP A 215 -16.88 -23.40 -3.73
CA ASP A 215 -17.63 -23.50 -2.48
C ASP A 215 -17.94 -25.00 -2.27
N THR A 216 -17.07 -25.66 -1.50
CA THR A 216 -17.04 -27.14 -1.45
C THR A 216 -18.17 -27.70 -0.58
N ASP A 217 -18.56 -27.00 0.48
CA ASP A 217 -19.65 -27.42 1.36
C ASP A 217 -21.01 -26.75 1.07
N GLY A 218 -21.04 -25.77 0.17
CA GLY A 218 -22.25 -25.15 -0.35
C GLY A 218 -22.83 -24.08 0.59
N ASP A 219 -22.02 -23.48 1.45
CA ASP A 219 -22.45 -22.47 2.42
C ASP A 219 -22.44 -21.03 1.86
N GLY A 220 -21.92 -20.86 0.65
CA GLY A 220 -21.82 -19.59 -0.06
C GLY A 220 -20.44 -18.93 0.00
N TYR A 221 -19.45 -19.52 0.66
CA TYR A 221 -18.07 -19.07 0.70
C TYR A 221 -17.14 -20.00 -0.09
N THR A 222 -16.18 -19.42 -0.80
CA THR A 222 -15.15 -20.20 -1.48
C THR A 222 -14.12 -20.73 -0.48
N ASN A 223 -13.48 -21.87 -0.75
CA ASN A 223 -12.41 -22.45 0.07
C ASN A 223 -11.35 -21.41 0.49
N ARG A 224 -10.96 -20.50 -0.42
CA ARG A 224 -10.01 -19.41 -0.12
C ARG A 224 -10.54 -18.37 0.85
N ALA A 225 -11.82 -18.03 0.75
CA ALA A 225 -12.48 -17.11 1.69
C ALA A 225 -12.53 -17.72 3.10
N GLU A 226 -12.78 -19.02 3.19
CA GLU A 226 -12.79 -19.76 4.44
C GLU A 226 -11.40 -19.90 5.05
N PHE A 227 -10.38 -20.17 4.24
CA PHE A 227 -8.99 -20.14 4.68
C PHE A 227 -8.64 -18.80 5.33
N LEU A 228 -8.97 -17.69 4.66
CA LEU A 228 -8.77 -16.34 5.19
C LEU A 228 -9.56 -16.09 6.49
N ALA A 229 -10.80 -16.60 6.57
CA ALA A 229 -11.63 -16.50 7.76
C ALA A 229 -11.19 -17.43 8.90
N GLY A 230 -10.38 -18.44 8.61
CA GLY A 230 -10.01 -19.51 9.54
C GLY A 230 -11.16 -20.49 9.81
N THR A 231 -12.10 -20.61 8.86
CA THR A 231 -13.23 -21.54 8.93
C THR A 231 -12.92 -22.86 8.20
N HIS A 232 -13.88 -23.79 8.17
CA HIS A 232 -13.64 -25.17 7.71
C HIS A 232 -14.35 -25.43 6.37
N PRO A 233 -13.60 -25.72 5.28
CA PRO A 233 -14.13 -25.75 3.91
C PRO A 233 -15.00 -26.96 3.53
N LEU A 234 -15.37 -27.76 4.52
CA LEU A 234 -16.18 -28.96 4.35
C LEU A 234 -17.30 -29.03 5.41
N ASP A 235 -17.47 -27.96 6.18
CA ASP A 235 -18.43 -27.88 7.27
C ASP A 235 -19.26 -26.62 7.08
N PRO A 236 -20.47 -26.72 6.51
CA PRO A 236 -21.26 -25.56 6.17
C PRO A 236 -21.74 -24.79 7.40
N GLU A 237 -21.59 -25.32 8.62
CA GLU A 237 -21.84 -24.60 9.87
C GLU A 237 -20.65 -23.73 10.32
N SER A 238 -19.46 -23.97 9.77
CA SER A 238 -18.23 -23.26 10.06
C SER A 238 -18.07 -22.07 9.11
N ARG A 239 -18.71 -20.94 9.43
CA ARG A 239 -18.66 -19.75 8.56
C ARG A 239 -18.64 -18.44 9.32
N LEU A 240 -18.08 -17.41 8.68
CA LEU A 240 -18.10 -16.06 9.24
C LEU A 240 -19.46 -15.41 9.01
N GLU A 241 -20.33 -15.49 10.02
CA GLU A 241 -21.66 -14.88 9.99
C GLU A 241 -22.05 -14.19 11.29
N ILE A 242 -23.03 -13.29 11.20
CA ILE A 242 -23.71 -12.76 12.38
C ILE A 242 -24.65 -13.84 12.91
N ALA A 243 -24.25 -14.47 14.01
CA ALA A 243 -25.00 -15.54 14.68
C ALA A 243 -26.37 -15.06 15.18
N TRP A 244 -26.43 -13.83 15.70
CA TRP A 244 -27.70 -13.18 16.00
C TRP A 244 -27.56 -11.66 16.03
N PHE A 245 -28.69 -10.99 15.83
CA PHE A 245 -28.81 -9.53 15.77
C PHE A 245 -30.11 -9.09 16.43
N ARG A 246 -30.06 -8.07 17.29
CA ARG A 246 -31.25 -7.49 17.92
C ARG A 246 -31.08 -6.01 18.27
N PRO A 247 -32.18 -5.26 18.41
CA PRO A 247 -32.14 -3.93 19.03
C PRO A 247 -31.67 -4.03 20.49
N GLY A 248 -30.74 -3.16 20.89
CA GLY A 248 -30.29 -2.98 22.28
C GLY A 248 -31.04 -1.85 23.00
N SER A 249 -30.64 -1.56 24.25
CA SER A 249 -31.15 -0.40 25.01
C SER A 249 -30.70 0.93 24.40
N ASP A 250 -31.47 2.00 24.63
CA ASP A 250 -31.13 3.38 24.26
C ASP A 250 -30.76 3.59 22.78
N GLY A 251 -31.34 2.79 21.88
CA GLY A 251 -31.10 2.88 20.44
C GLY A 251 -29.79 2.22 19.97
N MET A 252 -29.12 1.46 20.84
CA MET A 252 -27.98 0.61 20.47
C MET A 252 -28.43 -0.58 19.63
N VAL A 253 -27.44 -1.22 19.00
CA VAL A 253 -27.58 -2.47 18.27
C VAL A 253 -26.71 -3.51 18.96
N GLU A 254 -27.29 -4.66 19.27
CA GLU A 254 -26.57 -5.81 19.80
C GLU A 254 -26.46 -6.89 18.74
N LEU A 255 -25.25 -7.41 18.56
CA LEU A 255 -25.01 -8.51 17.63
C LEU A 255 -23.97 -9.46 18.21
N ALA A 256 -23.97 -10.69 17.71
CA ALA A 256 -22.89 -11.62 17.94
C ALA A 256 -22.46 -12.34 16.67
N PHE A 257 -21.20 -12.74 16.65
CA PHE A 257 -20.62 -13.57 15.60
C PHE A 257 -19.56 -14.50 16.20
N TYR A 258 -19.26 -15.60 15.52
CA TYR A 258 -18.19 -16.51 15.92
C TYR A 258 -16.86 -16.01 15.40
N ALA A 259 -15.96 -15.61 16.30
CA ALA A 259 -14.62 -15.18 15.95
C ALA A 259 -13.63 -16.33 16.08
N VAL A 260 -12.73 -16.45 15.10
CA VAL A 260 -11.57 -17.35 15.14
C VAL A 260 -10.38 -16.64 15.76
N THR A 261 -9.65 -17.33 16.65
CA THR A 261 -8.44 -16.81 17.31
C THR A 261 -7.41 -16.28 16.30
N GLY A 262 -6.76 -15.16 16.64
CA GLY A 262 -5.72 -14.55 15.80
C GLY A 262 -6.21 -13.86 14.52
N ARG A 263 -7.51 -13.91 14.18
CA ARG A 263 -8.07 -13.20 13.03
C ARG A 263 -8.57 -11.79 13.43
N PRO A 264 -8.21 -10.73 12.70
CA PRO A 264 -8.73 -9.39 12.94
C PRO A 264 -10.10 -9.22 12.26
N TYR A 265 -11.04 -8.55 12.94
CA TYR A 265 -12.40 -8.34 12.44
C TYR A 265 -12.78 -6.87 12.50
N ALA A 266 -13.64 -6.45 11.58
CA ALA A 266 -14.32 -5.16 11.65
C ALA A 266 -15.82 -5.37 11.50
N VAL A 267 -16.59 -4.63 12.30
CA VAL A 267 -18.01 -4.44 12.05
C VAL A 267 -18.17 -3.19 11.21
N GLN A 268 -18.82 -3.35 10.06
CA GLN A 268 -19.12 -2.25 9.15
C GLN A 268 -20.60 -1.90 9.17
N PHE A 269 -20.87 -0.61 9.00
CA PHE A 269 -22.22 -0.05 8.91
C PHE A 269 -22.42 0.62 7.55
N ARG A 270 -23.63 0.53 7.02
CA ARG A 270 -24.09 1.29 5.86
C ARG A 270 -25.54 1.73 6.08
N GLY A 271 -25.85 3.00 5.85
CA GLY A 271 -27.21 3.52 5.95
C GLY A 271 -28.16 2.97 4.86
N PHE A 272 -29.47 3.04 5.10
CA PHE A 272 -30.48 2.60 4.13
C PHE A 272 -30.58 3.46 2.86
N ALA A 273 -30.05 4.68 2.89
CA ALA A 273 -30.14 5.61 1.77
C ALA A 273 -29.40 5.07 0.52
N PRO A 274 -30.01 5.18 -0.69
CA PRO A 274 -29.31 4.88 -1.94
C PRO A 274 -28.00 5.68 -2.05
N GLY A 275 -26.90 5.02 -2.40
CA GLY A 275 -25.57 5.63 -2.48
C GLY A 275 -24.78 5.69 -1.16
N SER A 276 -25.36 5.30 -0.02
CA SER A 276 -24.57 5.11 1.21
C SER A 276 -23.51 4.01 0.99
N VAL A 277 -22.29 4.24 1.48
CA VAL A 277 -21.16 3.31 1.40
C VAL A 277 -20.96 2.61 2.75
N TRP A 278 -20.32 1.43 2.73
CA TRP A 278 -19.89 0.75 3.95
C TRP A 278 -18.77 1.55 4.63
N GLN A 279 -18.86 1.68 5.95
CA GLN A 279 -17.88 2.36 6.80
C GLN A 279 -17.58 1.49 8.02
N ASP A 280 -16.34 1.52 8.50
CA ASP A 280 -15.98 0.82 9.73
C ASP A 280 -16.67 1.47 10.93
N GLN A 281 -17.45 0.67 11.65
CA GLN A 281 -18.11 1.04 12.88
C GLN A 281 -17.22 0.74 14.09
N LEU A 282 -16.59 -0.43 14.05
CA LEU A 282 -15.73 -0.93 15.11
C LEU A 282 -14.70 -1.88 14.50
N VAL A 283 -13.42 -1.61 14.75
CA VAL A 283 -12.33 -2.54 14.47
C VAL A 283 -12.00 -3.28 15.77
N LEU A 284 -11.93 -4.59 15.70
CA LEU A 284 -11.71 -5.47 16.84
C LEU A 284 -10.25 -5.94 16.84
N GLU A 285 -9.61 -5.90 18.00
CA GLU A 285 -8.35 -6.60 18.21
C GLU A 285 -8.56 -8.12 18.06
N PRO A 286 -7.57 -8.89 17.55
CA PRO A 286 -7.68 -10.33 17.44
C PRO A 286 -8.02 -10.99 18.77
N VAL A 287 -9.00 -11.88 18.75
CA VAL A 287 -9.42 -12.61 19.96
C VAL A 287 -8.38 -13.67 20.33
N ALA A 288 -8.18 -13.89 21.63
CA ALA A 288 -7.22 -14.89 22.13
C ALA A 288 -7.71 -16.33 21.95
N GLU A 289 -9.04 -16.54 21.94
CA GLU A 289 -9.66 -17.85 21.80
C GLU A 289 -10.82 -17.79 20.80
N THR A 290 -11.00 -18.88 20.04
CA THR A 290 -12.12 -19.02 19.11
C THR A 290 -13.43 -19.13 19.90
N GLY A 291 -14.43 -18.31 19.57
CA GLY A 291 -15.70 -18.31 20.26
C GLY A 291 -16.64 -17.18 19.89
N LEU A 292 -17.83 -17.19 20.50
CA LEU A 292 -18.86 -16.17 20.27
C LEU A 292 -18.41 -14.82 20.84
N GLN A 293 -18.41 -13.78 20.00
CA GLN A 293 -18.18 -12.40 20.41
C GLN A 293 -19.51 -11.66 20.42
N GLU A 294 -19.89 -11.10 21.57
CA GLU A 294 -21.09 -10.29 21.73
C GLU A 294 -20.70 -8.81 21.78
N LEU A 295 -21.33 -8.00 20.93
CA LEU A 295 -21.03 -6.58 20.77
C LEU A 295 -22.28 -5.74 20.98
N SER A 296 -22.10 -4.59 21.61
CA SER A 296 -23.10 -3.53 21.69
C SER A 296 -22.55 -2.28 21.01
N LEU A 297 -23.23 -1.82 19.97
CA LEU A 297 -22.78 -0.78 19.07
C LEU A 297 -23.78 0.37 19.06
N THR A 298 -23.29 1.60 19.16
CA THR A 298 -24.10 2.80 18.95
C THR A 298 -24.15 3.11 17.46
N PRO A 299 -25.31 3.08 16.78
CA PRO A 299 -25.39 3.44 15.37
C PRO A 299 -24.86 4.85 15.08
N PRO A 300 -24.22 5.11 13.93
CA PRO A 300 -23.72 6.44 13.59
C PRO A 300 -24.82 7.50 13.62
N ALA A 301 -24.48 8.69 14.12
CA ALA A 301 -25.39 9.81 14.17
C ALA A 301 -25.85 10.24 12.76
N GLY A 302 -27.12 10.62 12.63
CA GLY A 302 -27.69 11.10 11.35
C GLY A 302 -28.30 10.00 10.47
N PHE A 303 -28.25 8.74 10.89
CA PHE A 303 -28.93 7.64 10.20
C PHE A 303 -30.19 7.21 10.94
N SER A 304 -31.30 7.00 10.21
CA SER A 304 -32.55 6.43 10.74
C SER A 304 -32.53 4.90 10.83
N GLY A 305 -31.40 4.28 10.47
CA GLY A 305 -31.15 2.85 10.43
C GLY A 305 -30.20 2.48 9.29
N GLY A 306 -29.77 1.22 9.25
CA GLY A 306 -28.87 0.71 8.23
C GLY A 306 -28.64 -0.79 8.33
N TYR A 307 -27.71 -1.26 7.50
CA TYR A 307 -27.22 -2.64 7.49
C TYR A 307 -25.90 -2.72 8.25
N PHE A 308 -25.69 -3.86 8.89
CA PHE A 308 -24.42 -4.23 9.50
C PHE A 308 -23.85 -5.45 8.79
N ARG A 309 -22.53 -5.53 8.70
CA ARG A 309 -21.81 -6.74 8.31
C ARG A 309 -20.56 -6.90 9.16
N VAL A 310 -20.13 -8.15 9.33
CA VAL A 310 -18.82 -8.46 9.89
C VAL A 310 -17.91 -8.84 8.73
N VAL A 311 -16.69 -8.32 8.75
CA VAL A 311 -15.66 -8.60 7.75
C VAL A 311 -14.34 -8.89 8.44
N LEU A 312 -13.44 -9.59 7.76
CA LEU A 312 -12.03 -9.59 8.15
C LEU A 312 -11.47 -8.18 7.99
N SER A 313 -10.85 -7.66 9.05
CA SER A 313 -10.26 -6.33 9.02
C SER A 313 -8.91 -6.39 8.33
N MET A 314 -8.85 -5.87 7.11
CA MET A 314 -7.59 -5.43 6.50
C MET A 314 -7.30 -4.08 7.15
N ARG A 315 -6.40 -4.01 8.15
CA ARG A 315 -5.94 -2.70 8.61
C ARG A 315 -5.15 -2.06 7.47
N GLU A 316 -5.83 -1.21 6.70
CA GLU A 316 -5.20 -0.05 6.09
C GLU A 316 -5.00 0.94 7.25
N GLU A 317 -3.80 0.96 7.83
CA GLU A 317 -3.34 2.11 8.63
C GLU A 317 -2.77 3.18 7.69
#